data_AF-X1VNJ1-F1
#
_entry.id   AF-X1VNJ1-F1
#
_cell.length_a   1.000
_cell.length_b   1.000
_cell.length_c   1.000
_cell.angle_alpha   90.00
_cell.angle_beta   90.00
_cell.angle_gamma   90.00
#
_symmetry.space_group_name_H-M   'P 1'
#
loop_
_entity.id
_entity.type
_entity.pdbx_description
1 polymer ?
#
loop_
_entity_poly.entity_id
_entity_poly.type
_entity_poly.pdbx_seq_one_letter_code
_entity_poly.pdbx_strand_id
1 'polypeptide(L)'
;DRGVIMARITKDDWKAWNEERKQFTRREPQGFTAEIKALEQHIAKLREICPKDTAGYPHTRALMVLDELRQRVDEAKRYLAGVGG
;
A
#
# COMPACT_ATOMS: atom_id res chain seq x y z
N ASP A 1 14.76 -44.15 11.96
CA ASP A 1 13.62 -43.31 12.40
C ASP A 1 14.11 -41.96 12.91
N ARG A 2 14.05 -40.90 12.08
CA ARG A 2 14.35 -39.53 12.53
C ARG A 2 13.02 -38.89 12.91
N GLY A 3 12.67 -38.98 14.18
CA GLY A 3 11.48 -38.36 14.74
C GLY A 3 11.54 -36.85 14.52
N VAL A 4 10.73 -36.36 13.59
CA VAL A 4 10.44 -34.93 13.45
C VAL A 4 9.69 -34.52 14.71
N ILE A 5 10.41 -33.94 15.68
CA ILE A 5 9.79 -33.24 16.81
C ILE A 5 9.04 -32.07 16.18
N MET A 6 7.75 -32.25 15.89
CA MET A 6 6.84 -31.13 15.69
C MET A 6 6.85 -30.35 17.00
N ALA A 7 7.69 -29.32 17.08
CA ALA A 7 7.72 -28.40 18.21
C ALA A 7 6.28 -27.89 18.39
N ARG A 8 5.60 -28.38 19.43
CA ARG A 8 4.25 -27.93 19.75
C ARG A 8 4.38 -26.45 20.08
N ILE A 9 3.82 -25.60 19.22
CA ILE A 9 3.73 -24.15 19.45
C ILE A 9 3.18 -23.96 20.86
N THR A 10 4.01 -23.37 21.72
CA THR A 10 3.63 -23.17 23.12
C THR A 10 2.69 -21.98 23.24
N LYS A 11 2.00 -21.88 24.37
CA LYS A 11 1.14 -20.72 24.67
C LYS A 11 1.94 -19.41 24.62
N ASP A 12 3.21 -19.46 24.99
CA ASP A 12 4.12 -18.31 24.98
C ASP A 12 4.54 -17.94 23.55
N ASP A 13 4.77 -18.92 22.67
CA ASP A 13 5.01 -18.68 21.24
C ASP A 13 3.80 -18.01 20.58
N TRP A 14 2.58 -18.45 20.93
CA TRP A 14 1.35 -17.81 20.46
C TRP A 14 1.29 -16.36 20.97
N LYS A 15 1.52 -16.14 22.26
CA LYS A 15 1.50 -14.80 22.86
C LYS A 15 2.51 -13.87 22.18
N ALA A 16 3.73 -14.34 21.94
CA ALA A 16 4.77 -13.58 21.24
C ALA A 16 4.35 -13.22 19.81
N TRP A 17 3.82 -14.19 19.04
CA TRP A 17 3.32 -13.95 17.69
C TRP A 17 2.17 -12.92 17.68
N ASN A 18 1.25 -12.98 18.63
CA ASN A 18 0.11 -12.06 18.69
C ASN A 18 0.54 -10.64 19.07
N GLU A 19 1.52 -10.50 19.95
CA GLU A 19 2.09 -9.19 20.30
C GLU A 19 2.87 -8.60 19.12
N GLU A 20 3.69 -9.40 18.43
CA GLU A 20 4.39 -8.97 17.21
C GLU A 20 3.40 -8.53 16.13
N ARG A 21 2.32 -9.31 15.91
CA ARG A 21 1.23 -8.95 15.00
C ARG A 21 0.59 -7.61 15.37
N LYS A 22 0.29 -7.38 16.64
CA LYS A 22 -0.27 -6.10 17.12
C LYS A 22 0.70 -4.93 16.93
N GLN A 23 1.99 -5.14 17.19
CA GLN A 23 3.01 -4.10 16.97
C GLN A 23 3.17 -3.77 15.49
N PHE A 24 3.16 -4.79 14.64
CA PHE A 24 3.21 -4.64 13.19
C PHE A 24 2.00 -3.84 12.68
N THR A 25 0.77 -4.23 13.06
CA THR A 25 -0.46 -3.49 12.73
C THR A 25 -0.45 -2.04 13.23
N ARG A 26 0.28 -1.71 14.31
CA ARG A 26 0.40 -0.33 14.81
C ARG A 26 1.40 0.52 14.03
N ARG A 27 2.48 -0.07 13.52
CA ARG A 27 3.58 0.63 12.84
C ARG A 27 3.38 0.72 11.33
N GLU A 28 2.77 -0.31 10.74
CA GLU A 28 2.51 -0.46 9.32
C GLU A 28 1.67 0.69 8.71
N PRO A 29 0.57 1.16 9.34
CA PRO A 29 -0.25 2.23 8.79
C PRO A 29 0.49 3.57 8.69
N GLN A 30 1.47 3.82 9.57
CA GLN A 30 2.23 5.07 9.58
C GLN A 30 3.18 5.15 8.38
N GLY A 31 3.87 4.05 8.05
CA GLY A 31 4.73 3.94 6.88
C GLY A 31 3.91 4.09 5.59
N PHE A 32 2.83 3.31 5.46
CA PHE A 32 1.97 3.37 4.28
C PHE A 32 1.24 4.71 4.10
N THR A 33 0.86 5.40 5.18
CA THR A 33 0.23 6.73 5.09
C THR A 33 1.19 7.75 4.49
N ALA A 34 2.47 7.72 4.89
CA ALA A 34 3.49 8.61 4.34
C ALA A 34 3.76 8.32 2.85
N GLU A 35 3.83 7.05 2.48
CA GLU A 35 4.01 6.61 1.10
C GLU A 35 2.83 6.98 0.20
N ILE A 36 1.60 6.78 0.67
CA ILE A 36 0.37 7.19 -0.04
C ILE A 36 0.38 8.70 -0.30
N LYS A 37 0.75 9.51 0.71
CA LYS A 37 0.83 10.96 0.55
C LYS A 37 1.89 11.37 -0.47
N ALA A 38 3.03 10.70 -0.51
CA ALA A 38 4.06 10.94 -1.52
C ALA A 38 3.57 10.58 -2.94
N LEU A 39 2.82 9.48 -3.08
CA LEU A 39 2.20 9.08 -4.35
C LEU A 39 1.16 10.10 -4.83
N GLU A 40 0.31 10.61 -3.93
CA GLU A 40 -0.66 11.67 -4.27
C GLU A 40 0.02 12.93 -4.81
N GLN A 41 1.11 13.38 -4.16
CA GLN A 41 1.90 14.53 -4.62
C GLN A 41 2.55 14.28 -5.98
N HIS A 42 3.05 13.07 -6.22
CA HIS A 42 3.67 12.71 -7.49
C HIS A 42 2.64 12.68 -8.63
N ILE A 43 1.46 12.10 -8.41
CA ILE A 43 0.35 12.10 -9.40
C ILE A 43 -0.11 13.53 -9.71
N ALA A 44 -0.22 14.40 -8.71
CA ALA A 44 -0.56 15.80 -8.92
C ALA A 44 0.47 16.50 -9.83
N LYS A 45 1.76 16.31 -9.55
CA LYS A 45 2.85 16.85 -10.38
C LYS A 45 2.81 16.30 -11.81
N LEU A 46 2.59 15.00 -11.98
CA LEU A 46 2.46 14.38 -13.31
C LEU A 46 1.26 14.94 -14.08
N ARG A 47 0.18 15.32 -13.40
CA ARG A 47 -0.99 15.96 -14.01
C ARG A 47 -0.70 17.41 -14.43
N GLU A 48 0.08 18.15 -13.65
CA GLU A 48 0.52 19.50 -13.99
C GLU A 48 1.43 19.55 -15.23
N ILE A 49 2.35 18.59 -15.33
CA ILE A 49 3.28 18.49 -16.48
C ILE A 49 2.74 17.63 -17.63
N CYS A 50 1.50 17.14 -17.51
CA CYS A 50 0.90 16.27 -18.51
C CYS A 50 0.86 16.99 -19.86
N PRO A 51 1.47 16.43 -20.92
CA PRO A 51 1.56 17.10 -22.21
C PRO A 51 0.15 17.38 -22.73
N LYS A 52 -0.16 18.64 -22.99
CA LYS A 52 -1.40 19.02 -23.69
C LYS A 52 -1.41 18.37 -25.08
N ASP A 53 -2.59 18.15 -25.63
CA ASP A 53 -2.75 17.65 -27.00
C ASP A 53 -1.85 18.47 -27.94
N THR A 54 -0.81 17.83 -28.44
CA THR A 54 0.11 18.36 -29.44
C THR A 54 0.06 17.40 -30.62
N ALA A 55 0.12 17.94 -31.83
CA ALA A 55 -0.13 17.21 -33.07
C ALA A 55 0.60 15.84 -33.09
N GLY A 56 -0.16 14.75 -32.94
CA GLY A 56 0.33 13.37 -32.99
C GLY A 56 0.52 12.63 -31.67
N TYR A 57 0.37 13.28 -30.50
CA TYR A 57 0.43 12.62 -29.19
C TYR A 57 -0.89 12.80 -28.42
N PRO A 58 -1.79 11.81 -28.46
CA PRO A 58 -3.10 11.93 -27.81
C PRO A 58 -2.95 11.99 -26.28
N HIS A 59 -3.38 13.12 -25.69
CA HIS A 59 -3.40 13.36 -24.25
C HIS A 59 -4.25 12.34 -23.48
N THR A 60 -5.17 11.66 -24.18
CA THR A 60 -6.06 10.63 -23.65
C THR A 60 -5.32 9.47 -22.99
N ARG A 61 -4.17 9.03 -23.52
CA ARG A 61 -3.42 7.91 -22.92
C ARG A 61 -2.71 8.32 -21.62
N ALA A 62 -2.17 9.54 -21.58
CA ALA A 62 -1.53 10.07 -20.38
C ALA A 62 -2.56 10.33 -19.26
N LEU A 63 -3.74 10.86 -19.62
CA LEU A 63 -4.85 11.02 -18.68
C LEU A 63 -5.37 9.67 -18.14
N MET A 64 -5.53 8.65 -19.01
CA MET A 64 -5.95 7.31 -18.56
C MET A 64 -4.97 6.73 -17.52
N VAL A 65 -3.66 6.85 -17.76
CA VAL A 65 -2.64 6.36 -16.81
C VAL A 65 -2.71 7.14 -15.49
N LEU A 66 -2.92 8.45 -15.52
CA LEU A 66 -3.08 9.27 -14.31
C LEU A 66 -4.32 8.88 -13.51
N ASP A 67 -5.43 8.58 -14.18
CA ASP A 67 -6.66 8.17 -13.52
C ASP A 67 -6.54 6.74 -12.93
N GLU A 68 -5.84 5.82 -13.60
CA GLU A 68 -5.54 4.49 -13.06
C GLU A 68 -4.63 4.58 -11.81
N LEU A 69 -3.59 5.42 -11.85
CA LEU A 69 -2.72 5.66 -10.70
C LEU A 69 -3.51 6.21 -9.52
N ARG A 70 -4.46 7.11 -9.76
CA ARG A 70 -5.34 7.65 -8.73
C ARG A 70 -6.26 6.59 -8.12
N GLN A 71 -6.85 5.73 -8.94
CA GLN A 71 -7.68 4.62 -8.46
C GLN A 71 -6.91 3.67 -7.53
N ARG A 72 -5.67 3.31 -7.90
CA ARG A 72 -4.82 2.45 -7.06
C ARG A 72 -4.47 3.10 -5.71
N VAL A 73 -4.23 4.42 -5.70
CA VAL A 73 -4.02 5.17 -4.46
C VAL A 73 -5.28 5.19 -3.59
N ASP A 74 -6.46 5.37 -4.19
CA ASP A 74 -7.73 5.33 -3.46
C ASP A 74 -8.03 3.94 -2.88
N GLU A 75 -7.66 2.87 -3.58
CA GLU A 75 -7.73 1.50 -3.06
C GLU A 75 -6.79 1.28 -1.86
N ALA A 76 -5.54 1.74 -1.96
CA ALA A 76 -4.58 1.67 -0.85
C ALA A 76 -5.09 2.43 0.38
N LYS A 77 -5.73 3.59 0.19
CA LYS A 77 -6.35 4.36 1.28
C LYS A 77 -7.51 3.60 1.94
N ARG A 78 -8.37 2.94 1.15
CA ARG A 78 -9.46 2.12 1.67
C ARG A 78 -8.93 0.93 2.48
N TYR A 79 -7.86 0.28 2.00
CA TYR A 79 -7.20 -0.80 2.74
C TYR A 79 -6.70 -0.31 4.10
N LEU A 80 -5.96 0.81 4.14
CA LEU A 80 -5.49 1.37 5.42
C LEU A 80 -6.62 1.74 6.37
N ALA A 81 -7.71 2.31 5.86
CA ALA A 81 -8.88 2.63 6.68
C ALA A 81 -9.54 1.36 7.27
N GLY A 82 -9.49 0.23 6.56
CA GLY A 82 -10.03 -1.05 7.03
C GLY A 82 -9.12 -1.82 8.00
N VAL A 83 -7.80 -1.63 7.92
CA VAL A 83 -6.84 -2.26 8.85
C VAL A 83 -6.69 -1.48 10.16
N GLY A 84 -7.01 -0.17 10.15
CA GLY A 84 -6.99 0.69 11.34
C GLY A 84 -8.25 0.65 12.22
N GLY A 85 -9.26 -0.15 11.85
CA GLY A 85 -10.54 -0.31 12.57
C GLY A 85 -10.55 -1.46 13.57
#